data_AF-A0A4Q7Y1G3-F1
#
_entry.id   AF-A0A4Q7Y1G3-F1
#
_cell.length_a   1.000
_cell.length_b   1.000
_cell.length_c   1.000
_cell.angle_alpha   90.00
_cell.angle_beta   90.00
_cell.angle_gamma   90.00
#
_symmetry.space_group_name_H-M   'P 1'
#
loop_
_entity.id
_entity.type
_entity.pdbx_description
1 polymer ?
#
loop_
_entity_poly.entity_id
_entity_poly.type
_entity_poly.pdbx_seq_one_letter_code
_entity_poly.pdbx_strand_id
1 'polypeptide(L)'
;MSKIKNALAVTATAAVLATGALATASTPADAASGGRACLFLDKEGAKFAGRTYGHVAWAIRDPKNTNHWIWGTTENAEGDSHTAPGKDNGSWIQGGTWSEMRGETKSRKRKIELARYDAFRCVYTAGGDLKAAQRTFINMKNNGYQILSNNCLTKAIAIFRKYSPALSGSHLPGGGGTPPRNYFKTTLDNARGWEKARTY
;
A
#
# COMPACT_ATOMS: atom_id res chain seq x y z
N MET A 1 -6.92 27.56 84.44
CA MET A 1 -6.76 28.98 84.06
C MET A 1 -5.53 29.11 83.18
N SER A 2 -5.68 29.67 81.97
CA SER A 2 -4.62 30.25 81.09
C SER A 2 -3.49 29.33 80.57
N LYS A 3 -2.95 29.43 79.35
CA LYS A 3 -3.19 30.24 78.13
C LYS A 3 -2.23 29.73 77.02
N ILE A 4 -2.69 29.76 75.76
CA ILE A 4 -1.99 30.21 74.51
C ILE A 4 -0.88 29.30 73.92
N LYS A 5 -1.16 28.59 72.81
CA LYS A 5 -0.87 28.86 71.37
C LYS A 5 0.62 28.91 70.95
N ASN A 6 0.98 28.07 69.96
CA ASN A 6 1.82 28.34 68.76
C ASN A 6 2.04 26.99 68.05
N ALA A 7 1.53 26.71 66.84
CA ALA A 7 1.79 27.26 65.50
C ALA A 7 2.75 26.36 64.68
N LEU A 8 2.17 25.79 63.61
CA LEU A 8 2.72 25.38 62.31
C LEU A 8 4.19 24.95 62.17
N ALA A 9 4.41 23.77 61.60
CA ALA A 9 4.80 23.65 60.20
C ALA A 9 4.67 22.19 59.71
N VAL A 10 3.89 22.04 58.65
CA VAL A 10 3.68 20.81 57.87
C VAL A 10 4.74 20.77 56.77
N THR A 11 5.44 19.65 56.62
CA THR A 11 6.05 19.27 55.35
C THR A 11 5.82 17.78 55.12
N ALA A 12 4.73 17.49 54.41
CA ALA A 12 4.48 16.18 53.82
C ALA A 12 5.26 16.10 52.49
N THR A 13 6.29 15.27 52.45
CA THR A 13 6.95 14.87 51.21
C THR A 13 6.04 13.91 50.46
N ALA A 14 5.36 14.42 49.43
CA ALA A 14 4.59 13.61 48.48
C ALA A 14 5.56 12.85 47.56
N ALA A 15 5.57 11.51 47.69
CA ALA A 15 6.17 10.63 46.71
C ALA A 15 5.24 10.55 45.49
N VAL A 16 5.61 11.22 44.40
CA VAL A 16 4.89 11.13 43.13
C VAL A 16 5.29 9.82 42.44
N LEU A 17 4.35 8.88 42.39
CA LEU A 17 4.39 7.68 41.56
C LEU A 17 4.43 8.12 40.09
N ALA A 18 5.59 8.00 39.44
CA ALA A 18 5.70 8.08 38.00
C ALA A 18 5.36 6.72 37.38
N THR A 19 4.06 6.40 37.30
CA THR A 19 3.57 5.36 36.40
C THR A 19 3.65 5.89 34.98
N GLY A 20 4.78 5.63 34.32
CA GLY A 20 4.96 5.86 32.89
C GLY A 20 3.95 5.03 32.11
N ALA A 21 2.81 5.63 31.77
CA ALA A 21 1.91 5.11 30.77
C ALA A 21 2.64 5.15 29.42
N LEU A 22 3.22 4.02 29.03
CA LEU A 22 3.59 3.77 27.65
C LEU A 22 2.30 3.85 26.83
N ALA A 23 2.05 4.99 26.21
CA ALA A 23 1.07 5.13 25.15
C ALA A 23 1.52 4.22 24.01
N THR A 24 1.07 2.97 24.04
CA THR A 24 1.10 2.10 22.88
C THR A 24 0.26 2.80 21.82
N ALA A 25 0.94 3.38 20.83
CA ALA A 25 0.33 3.92 19.64
C ALA A 25 -0.64 2.87 19.11
N SER A 26 -1.93 3.16 19.23
CA SER A 26 -2.99 2.26 18.84
C SER A 26 -2.94 2.17 17.32
N THR A 27 -2.19 1.20 16.79
CA THR A 27 -2.41 0.76 15.41
C THR A 27 -3.87 0.36 15.33
N PRO A 28 -4.70 0.98 14.47
CA PRO A 28 -6.08 0.54 14.35
C PRO A 28 -6.04 -0.95 14.01
N ALA A 29 -6.72 -1.75 14.84
CA ALA A 29 -6.79 -3.18 14.66
C ALA A 29 -7.31 -3.47 13.25
N ASP A 30 -6.48 -4.10 12.42
CA ASP A 30 -6.74 -4.50 11.03
C ASP A 30 -7.71 -5.70 10.99
N ALA A 31 -8.77 -5.63 11.81
CA ALA A 31 -9.75 -6.70 12.06
C ALA A 31 -10.92 -6.66 11.08
N ALA A 32 -10.82 -5.90 9.99
CA ALA A 32 -11.74 -6.06 8.89
C ALA A 32 -11.43 -7.40 8.20
N SER A 33 -12.29 -8.39 8.44
CA SER A 33 -12.29 -9.65 7.71
C SER A 33 -12.54 -9.41 6.22
N GLY A 34 -12.03 -10.30 5.37
CA GLY A 34 -12.21 -10.22 3.92
C GLY A 34 -11.00 -9.67 3.16
N GLY A 35 -11.24 -9.32 1.91
CA GLY A 35 -10.22 -8.92 0.96
C GLY A 35 -9.69 -7.51 1.24
N ARG A 36 -8.53 -7.22 0.64
CA ARG A 36 -7.92 -5.90 0.70
C ARG A 36 -7.05 -5.71 -0.53
N ALA A 37 -7.05 -4.52 -1.10
CA ALA A 37 -6.14 -4.13 -2.17
C ALA A 37 -5.36 -2.90 -1.74
N CYS A 38 -4.06 -2.87 -2.03
CA CYS A 38 -3.18 -1.76 -1.70
C CYS A 38 -2.38 -1.36 -2.93
N LEU A 39 -2.34 -0.05 -3.22
CA LEU A 39 -1.46 0.54 -4.20
C LEU A 39 -0.31 1.24 -3.46
N PHE A 40 0.90 1.05 -3.94
CA PHE A 40 2.12 1.66 -3.39
C PHE A 40 2.67 2.63 -4.41
N LEU A 41 3.11 3.80 -3.96
CA LEU A 41 3.66 4.86 -4.79
C LEU A 41 5.16 4.98 -4.54
N ASP A 42 5.92 4.99 -5.61
CA ASP A 42 7.25 5.54 -5.72
C ASP A 42 7.10 6.85 -6.50
N LYS A 43 7.02 7.98 -5.80
CA LYS A 43 6.70 9.27 -6.45
C LYS A 43 7.79 9.75 -7.41
N GLU A 44 9.04 9.33 -7.19
CA GLU A 44 10.22 9.72 -7.97
C GLU A 44 10.57 8.72 -9.09
N GLY A 45 9.86 7.60 -9.13
CA GLY A 45 10.03 6.55 -10.13
C GLY A 45 9.54 6.91 -11.54
N ALA A 46 9.89 6.02 -12.48
CA ALA A 46 9.54 6.10 -13.90
C ALA A 46 9.80 7.49 -14.52
N LYS A 47 11.09 7.83 -14.64
CA LYS A 47 11.54 9.05 -15.32
C LYS A 47 11.58 8.81 -16.83
N PHE A 48 10.91 9.67 -17.59
CA PHE A 48 10.89 9.60 -19.05
C PHE A 48 10.92 11.02 -19.63
N ALA A 49 11.74 11.24 -20.66
CA ALA A 49 11.90 12.54 -21.32
C ALA A 49 12.11 13.71 -20.33
N GLY A 50 12.95 13.52 -19.31
CA GLY A 50 13.26 14.53 -18.29
C GLY A 50 12.14 14.81 -17.28
N ARG A 51 11.06 14.03 -17.28
CA ARG A 51 9.92 14.18 -16.36
C ARG A 51 9.71 12.94 -15.49
N THR A 52 9.34 13.17 -14.24
CA THR A 52 8.96 12.12 -13.29
C THR A 52 7.46 11.83 -13.38
N TYR A 53 7.08 10.61 -13.74
CA TYR A 53 5.66 10.19 -13.80
C TYR A 53 5.19 9.53 -12.49
N GLY A 54 6.13 9.00 -11.72
CA GLY A 54 5.88 8.11 -10.58
C GLY A 54 5.70 6.66 -11.04
N HIS A 55 5.94 5.75 -10.12
CA HIS A 55 5.81 4.31 -10.32
C HIS A 55 4.91 3.71 -9.25
N VAL A 56 4.28 2.58 -9.56
CA VAL A 56 3.43 1.89 -8.59
C VAL A 56 3.71 0.41 -8.49
N ALA A 57 3.56 -0.10 -7.27
CA ALA A 57 3.38 -1.52 -7.00
C ALA A 57 1.97 -1.75 -6.46
N TRP A 58 1.55 -3.01 -6.46
CA TRP A 58 0.22 -3.42 -6.03
C TRP A 58 0.30 -4.64 -5.12
N ALA A 59 -0.65 -4.75 -4.20
CA ALA A 59 -0.85 -5.94 -3.38
C ALA A 59 -2.34 -6.22 -3.18
N ILE A 60 -2.69 -7.51 -3.05
CA ILE A 60 -4.03 -7.99 -2.73
C ILE A 60 -3.95 -9.05 -1.63
N ARG A 61 -4.86 -8.99 -0.66
CA ARG A 61 -4.95 -9.91 0.47
C ARG A 61 -5.85 -11.09 0.15
N ASP A 62 -5.53 -12.27 0.66
CA ASP A 62 -6.46 -13.38 0.61
C ASP A 62 -7.67 -13.12 1.52
N PRO A 63 -8.90 -13.09 0.99
CA PRO A 63 -10.08 -12.86 1.82
C PRO A 63 -10.33 -13.98 2.84
N LYS A 64 -9.74 -15.17 2.65
CA LYS A 64 -9.86 -16.33 3.54
C LYS A 64 -8.67 -16.46 4.49
N ASN A 65 -7.60 -15.71 4.28
CA ASN A 65 -6.40 -15.73 5.11
C ASN A 65 -5.77 -14.33 5.17
N THR A 66 -6.06 -13.59 6.23
CA THR A 66 -5.58 -12.21 6.39
C THR A 66 -4.06 -12.08 6.46
N ASN A 67 -3.35 -13.17 6.73
CA ASN A 67 -1.89 -13.21 6.73
C ASN A 67 -1.28 -13.53 5.36
N HIS A 68 -2.08 -13.87 4.35
CA HIS A 68 -1.61 -14.18 3.01
C HIS A 68 -1.90 -13.04 2.03
N TRP A 69 -0.87 -12.63 1.31
CA TRP A 69 -0.86 -11.54 0.35
C TRP A 69 -0.20 -11.99 -0.94
N ILE A 70 -0.64 -11.39 -2.03
CA ILE A 70 -0.02 -11.47 -3.34
C ILE A 70 0.33 -10.05 -3.76
N TRP A 71 1.55 -9.82 -4.24
CA TRP A 71 2.00 -8.49 -4.64
C TRP A 71 2.90 -8.53 -5.86
N GLY A 72 3.07 -7.38 -6.51
CA GLY A 72 3.90 -7.27 -7.68
C GLY A 72 4.00 -5.85 -8.23
N THR A 73 4.71 -5.73 -9.34
CA THR A 73 4.79 -4.51 -10.15
C THR A 73 5.24 -4.84 -11.57
N THR A 74 5.19 -3.85 -12.45
CA THR A 74 5.70 -3.89 -13.82
C THR A 74 6.76 -2.83 -13.98
N GLU A 75 8.02 -3.24 -14.01
CA GLU A 75 9.16 -2.33 -13.94
C GLU A 75 9.56 -1.71 -15.28
N ASN A 76 9.08 -2.27 -16.41
CA ASN A 76 9.59 -1.98 -17.74
C ASN A 76 11.11 -2.17 -17.82
N ALA A 77 11.55 -3.42 -17.86
CA ALA A 77 12.95 -3.82 -17.71
C ALA A 77 13.91 -3.10 -18.70
N GLU A 78 13.41 -2.73 -19.88
CA GLU A 78 14.17 -2.08 -20.95
C GLU A 78 14.31 -0.55 -20.74
N GLY A 79 13.50 0.06 -19.86
CA GLY A 79 13.50 1.52 -19.64
C GLY A 79 12.86 2.32 -20.78
N ASP A 80 12.38 1.67 -21.82
CA ASP A 80 11.84 2.27 -23.03
C ASP A 80 10.37 2.67 -22.92
N SER A 81 9.88 3.54 -23.81
CA SER A 81 8.45 3.90 -23.84
C SER A 81 7.53 2.74 -24.24
N HIS A 82 8.10 1.66 -24.81
CA HIS A 82 7.36 0.55 -25.40
C HIS A 82 8.14 -0.76 -25.32
N THR A 83 7.44 -1.84 -24.97
CA THR A 83 7.90 -3.23 -25.09
C THR A 83 6.85 -4.02 -25.84
N ALA A 84 7.25 -4.79 -26.87
CA ALA A 84 6.31 -5.55 -27.68
C ALA A 84 5.63 -6.68 -26.87
N PRO A 85 4.39 -7.09 -27.22
CA PRO A 85 3.79 -8.30 -26.64
C PRO A 85 4.69 -9.54 -26.78
N GLY A 86 4.69 -10.39 -25.77
CA GLY A 86 5.56 -11.58 -25.67
C GLY A 86 6.99 -11.30 -25.23
N LYS A 87 7.42 -10.03 -25.14
CA LYS A 87 8.73 -9.64 -24.58
C LYS A 87 8.62 -9.37 -23.08
N ASP A 88 9.75 -9.43 -22.38
CA ASP A 88 9.81 -9.18 -20.94
C ASP A 88 9.55 -7.70 -20.63
N ASN A 89 8.38 -7.39 -20.10
CA ASN A 89 8.02 -6.04 -19.66
C ASN A 89 8.40 -5.75 -18.20
N GLY A 90 9.20 -6.61 -17.56
CA GLY A 90 9.61 -6.47 -16.18
C GLY A 90 8.48 -6.72 -15.17
N SER A 91 7.38 -7.36 -15.57
CA SER A 91 6.29 -7.73 -14.66
C SER A 91 6.65 -8.93 -13.80
N TRP A 92 6.41 -8.80 -12.50
CA TRP A 92 6.63 -9.87 -11.54
C TRP A 92 5.57 -9.90 -10.46
N ILE A 93 5.42 -11.05 -9.81
CA ILE A 93 4.50 -11.30 -8.72
C ILE A 93 5.16 -12.19 -7.66
N GLN A 94 4.77 -12.03 -6.41
CA GLN A 94 5.19 -12.83 -5.26
C GLN A 94 3.99 -13.10 -4.35
N GLY A 95 4.13 -14.06 -3.44
CA GLY A 95 3.13 -14.38 -2.43
C GLY A 95 3.76 -14.68 -1.07
N GLY A 96 3.03 -14.40 0.01
CA GLY A 96 3.59 -14.47 1.37
C GLY A 96 2.85 -13.58 2.36
N THR A 97 3.54 -13.18 3.42
CA THR A 97 2.97 -12.29 4.44
C THR A 97 3.19 -10.81 4.10
N TRP A 98 2.42 -9.94 4.75
CA TRP A 98 2.63 -8.49 4.67
C TRP A 98 4.08 -8.11 5.05
N SER A 99 4.61 -8.72 6.11
CA SER A 99 5.96 -8.47 6.60
C SER A 99 7.04 -8.94 5.61
N GLU A 100 6.82 -10.06 4.92
CA GLU A 100 7.69 -10.49 3.81
C GLU A 100 7.65 -9.52 2.63
N MET A 101 6.46 -9.04 2.25
CA MET A 101 6.29 -8.05 1.18
C MET A 101 7.04 -6.76 1.48
N ARG A 102 6.94 -6.26 2.72
CA ARG A 102 7.65 -5.05 3.20
C ARG A 102 9.14 -5.27 3.44
N GLY A 103 9.59 -6.53 3.36
CA GLY A 103 10.99 -6.87 3.53
C GLY A 103 11.52 -6.87 4.96
N GLU A 104 10.64 -6.82 5.94
CA GLU A 104 10.96 -6.81 7.38
C GLU A 104 11.50 -8.16 7.87
N THR A 105 11.19 -9.22 7.14
CA THR A 105 11.74 -10.55 7.39
C THR A 105 12.86 -10.88 6.41
N LYS A 106 13.80 -11.73 6.85
CA LYS A 106 14.84 -12.29 5.99
C LYS A 106 14.22 -13.32 5.05
N SER A 107 13.71 -12.85 3.92
CA SER A 107 13.16 -13.65 2.83
C SER A 107 13.89 -13.34 1.53
N ARG A 108 14.05 -14.35 0.66
CA ARG A 108 14.60 -14.20 -0.70
C ARG A 108 13.55 -13.73 -1.73
N LYS A 109 12.31 -13.49 -1.29
CA LYS A 109 11.23 -12.99 -2.14
C LYS A 109 11.52 -11.56 -2.57
N ARG A 110 11.04 -11.18 -3.76
CA ARG A 110 11.02 -9.77 -4.18
C ARG A 110 10.10 -8.97 -3.27
N LYS A 111 10.53 -7.77 -2.92
CA LYS A 111 9.88 -6.91 -1.92
C LYS A 111 9.32 -5.65 -2.59
N ILE A 112 8.33 -5.04 -1.96
CA ILE A 112 8.01 -3.63 -2.17
C ILE A 112 8.83 -2.90 -1.12
N GLU A 113 9.96 -2.34 -1.52
CA GLU A 113 10.96 -1.82 -0.56
C GLU A 113 10.61 -0.40 -0.11
N LEU A 114 10.68 -0.17 1.21
CA LEU A 114 10.49 1.15 1.84
C LEU A 114 11.45 2.22 1.29
N ALA A 115 12.66 1.82 0.93
CA ALA A 115 13.65 2.73 0.34
C ALA A 115 13.22 3.29 -1.03
N ARG A 116 12.25 2.64 -1.68
CA ARG A 116 11.77 3.00 -3.02
C ARG A 116 10.34 3.53 -3.02
N TYR A 117 9.44 2.88 -2.29
CA TYR A 117 8.04 3.28 -2.21
C TYR A 117 7.85 4.15 -0.98
N ASP A 118 7.39 5.39 -1.14
CA ASP A 118 7.29 6.36 -0.06
C ASP A 118 5.87 6.47 0.53
N ALA A 119 4.86 5.96 -0.18
CA ALA A 119 3.49 5.97 0.29
C ALA A 119 2.69 4.76 -0.17
N PHE A 120 1.62 4.43 0.55
CA PHE A 120 0.62 3.47 0.12
C PHE A 120 -0.79 3.88 0.55
N ARG A 121 -1.77 3.34 -0.18
CA ARG A 121 -3.21 3.47 0.10
C ARG A 121 -3.85 2.11 -0.07
N CYS A 122 -4.80 1.77 0.79
CA CYS A 122 -5.53 0.52 0.70
C CYS A 122 -7.04 0.74 0.65
N VAL A 123 -7.75 -0.31 0.26
CA VAL A 123 -9.20 -0.39 0.27
C VAL A 123 -9.59 -1.80 0.68
N TYR A 124 -10.53 -1.92 1.63
CA TYR A 124 -11.11 -3.21 2.00
C TYR A 124 -12.17 -3.64 0.99
N THR A 125 -12.25 -4.94 0.77
CA THR A 125 -13.28 -5.55 -0.08
C THR A 125 -13.96 -6.68 0.69
N ALA A 126 -15.28 -6.85 0.52
CA ALA A 126 -16.00 -7.93 1.20
C ALA A 126 -15.46 -9.34 0.83
N GLY A 127 -14.87 -9.47 -0.36
CA GLY A 127 -14.18 -10.68 -0.82
C GLY A 127 -13.20 -10.37 -1.94
N GLY A 128 -12.61 -11.43 -2.50
CA GLY A 128 -11.66 -11.32 -3.60
C GLY A 128 -11.40 -12.64 -4.32
N ASP A 129 -11.10 -12.57 -5.60
CA ASP A 129 -10.72 -13.70 -6.45
C ASP A 129 -9.22 -13.62 -6.80
N LEU A 130 -8.40 -14.27 -5.97
CA LEU A 130 -6.95 -14.35 -6.19
C LEU A 130 -6.60 -15.05 -7.51
N LYS A 131 -7.36 -16.07 -7.91
CA LYS A 131 -7.10 -16.82 -9.14
C LYS A 131 -7.33 -15.94 -10.36
N ALA A 132 -8.42 -15.15 -10.38
CA ALA A 132 -8.68 -14.19 -11.45
C ALA A 132 -7.63 -13.08 -11.50
N ALA A 133 -7.21 -12.57 -10.34
CA ALA A 133 -6.14 -11.58 -10.26
C ALA A 133 -4.81 -12.13 -10.81
N GLN A 134 -4.41 -13.34 -10.43
CA GLN A 134 -3.19 -13.99 -10.94
C GLN A 134 -3.26 -14.30 -12.44
N ARG A 135 -4.39 -14.79 -12.96
CA ARG A 135 -4.59 -14.96 -14.42
C ARG A 135 -4.44 -13.62 -15.15
N THR A 136 -4.98 -12.56 -14.56
CA THR A 136 -4.87 -11.20 -15.13
C THR A 136 -3.42 -10.74 -15.13
N PHE A 137 -2.68 -10.96 -14.05
CA PHE A 137 -1.24 -10.70 -14.00
C PHE A 137 -0.50 -11.44 -15.12
N ILE A 138 -0.76 -12.74 -15.33
CA ILE A 138 -0.11 -13.52 -16.40
C ILE A 138 -0.39 -12.90 -17.77
N ASN A 139 -1.63 -12.50 -18.03
CA ASN A 139 -1.99 -11.81 -19.28
C ASN A 139 -1.26 -10.47 -19.41
N MET A 140 -1.20 -9.68 -18.33
CA MET A 140 -0.49 -8.39 -18.32
C MET A 140 1.02 -8.53 -18.43
N LYS A 141 1.61 -9.64 -17.95
CA LYS A 141 3.02 -9.96 -18.14
C LYS A 141 3.33 -10.18 -19.63
N ASN A 142 2.41 -10.78 -20.38
CA ASN A 142 2.63 -11.17 -21.77
C ASN A 142 2.16 -10.14 -22.80
N ASN A 143 1.38 -9.11 -22.42
CA ASN A 143 0.81 -8.15 -23.37
C ASN A 143 1.68 -6.91 -23.65
N GLY A 144 2.98 -6.96 -23.32
CA GLY A 144 3.94 -5.89 -23.59
C GLY A 144 3.83 -4.71 -22.60
N TYR A 145 4.39 -3.56 -22.97
CA TYR A 145 4.39 -2.32 -22.20
C TYR A 145 4.19 -1.11 -23.10
N GLN A 146 3.45 -0.12 -22.61
CA GLN A 146 3.34 1.20 -23.23
C GLN A 146 3.18 2.25 -22.14
N ILE A 147 4.07 3.24 -22.12
CA ILE A 147 4.17 4.20 -21.02
C ILE A 147 2.86 4.94 -20.69
N LEU A 148 1.97 5.18 -21.67
CA LEU A 148 0.73 5.95 -21.46
C LEU A 148 -0.53 5.09 -21.25
N SER A 149 -0.52 3.82 -21.65
CA SER A 149 -1.74 3.01 -21.79
C SER A 149 -1.62 1.58 -21.24
N ASN A 150 -0.42 1.01 -21.19
CA ASN A 150 -0.15 -0.36 -20.75
C ASN A 150 1.09 -0.37 -19.84
N ASN A 151 0.98 0.31 -18.70
CA ASN A 151 2.09 0.61 -17.78
C ASN A 151 1.86 0.00 -16.39
N CYS A 152 2.75 0.28 -15.43
CA CYS A 152 2.63 -0.19 -14.05
C CYS A 152 1.26 0.10 -13.41
N LEU A 153 0.71 1.30 -13.65
CA LEU A 153 -0.59 1.69 -13.12
C LEU A 153 -1.73 0.96 -13.82
N THR A 154 -1.81 0.99 -15.15
CA THR A 154 -2.97 0.41 -15.84
C THR A 154 -3.05 -1.11 -15.62
N LYS A 155 -1.90 -1.78 -15.52
CA LYS A 155 -1.82 -3.20 -15.18
C LYS A 155 -2.24 -3.47 -13.73
N ALA A 156 -1.81 -2.67 -12.76
CA ALA A 156 -2.27 -2.78 -11.36
C ALA A 156 -3.80 -2.63 -11.25
N ILE A 157 -4.37 -1.63 -11.93
CA ILE A 157 -5.83 -1.41 -11.95
C ILE A 157 -6.57 -2.57 -12.61
N ALA A 158 -6.04 -3.14 -13.69
CA ALA A 158 -6.62 -4.33 -14.32
C ALA A 158 -6.67 -5.52 -13.35
N ILE A 159 -5.62 -5.72 -12.55
CA ILE A 159 -5.54 -6.78 -11.54
C ILE A 159 -6.59 -6.52 -10.43
N PHE A 160 -6.68 -5.30 -9.91
CA PHE A 160 -7.68 -4.93 -8.90
C PHE A 160 -9.11 -5.16 -9.38
N ARG A 161 -9.43 -4.76 -10.63
CA ARG A 161 -10.74 -4.97 -11.25
C ARG A 161 -11.14 -6.44 -11.37
N LYS A 162 -10.16 -7.33 -11.49
CA LYS A 162 -10.39 -8.78 -11.57
C LYS A 162 -10.33 -9.46 -10.21
N TYR A 163 -9.67 -8.84 -9.25
CA TYR A 163 -9.67 -9.27 -7.86
C TYR A 163 -11.03 -9.07 -7.19
N SER A 164 -11.69 -7.92 -7.34
CA SER A 164 -12.95 -7.67 -6.62
C SER A 164 -13.95 -6.81 -7.42
N PRO A 165 -15.26 -7.12 -7.40
CA PRO A 165 -16.30 -6.27 -7.97
C PRO A 165 -16.36 -4.87 -7.34
N ALA A 166 -15.94 -4.73 -6.07
CA ALA A 166 -15.83 -3.44 -5.39
C ALA A 166 -14.79 -2.51 -6.05
N LEU A 167 -13.93 -3.05 -6.90
CA LEU A 167 -12.88 -2.33 -7.64
C LEU A 167 -13.17 -2.30 -9.14
N SER A 168 -14.44 -2.50 -9.55
CA SER A 168 -14.87 -2.43 -10.94
C SER A 168 -14.66 -1.03 -11.56
N GLY A 169 -14.86 -0.91 -12.87
CA GLY A 169 -14.73 0.39 -13.56
C GLY A 169 -15.65 1.50 -13.04
N SER A 170 -16.79 1.15 -12.43
CA SER A 170 -17.71 2.11 -11.82
C SER A 170 -17.27 2.60 -10.44
N HIS A 171 -16.35 1.89 -9.78
CA HIS A 171 -15.89 2.19 -8.41
C HIS A 171 -14.41 2.60 -8.35
N LEU A 172 -13.62 2.15 -9.32
CA LEU A 172 -12.20 2.44 -9.44
C LEU A 172 -11.92 3.02 -10.84
N PRO A 173 -11.68 4.34 -10.95
CA PRO A 173 -11.34 4.99 -12.21
C PRO A 173 -10.14 4.32 -12.90
N GLY A 174 -10.11 4.36 -14.24
CA GLY A 174 -8.98 3.82 -15.00
C GLY A 174 -7.71 4.65 -14.84
N GLY A 175 -6.54 4.05 -15.10
CA GLY A 175 -5.24 4.73 -15.01
C GLY A 175 -4.68 5.25 -16.35
N GLY A 176 -5.40 5.09 -17.46
CA GLY A 176 -4.91 5.46 -18.78
C GLY A 176 -4.68 6.97 -18.89
N GLY A 177 -3.56 7.37 -19.51
CA GLY A 177 -3.20 8.78 -19.72
C GLY A 177 -2.91 9.58 -18.44
N THR A 178 -2.97 8.96 -17.26
CA THR A 178 -2.71 9.63 -15.97
C THR A 178 -1.38 9.15 -15.41
N PRO A 179 -0.44 10.05 -15.10
CA PRO A 179 0.81 9.67 -14.43
C PRO A 179 0.53 8.95 -13.10
N PRO A 180 1.25 7.87 -12.74
CA PRO A 180 0.98 7.11 -11.52
C PRO A 180 0.98 7.95 -10.24
N ARG A 181 1.89 8.93 -10.12
CA ARG A 181 1.90 9.88 -8.99
C ARG A 181 0.61 10.69 -8.87
N ASN A 182 0.05 11.12 -10.00
CA ASN A 182 -1.15 11.93 -10.05
C ASN A 182 -2.35 11.05 -9.74
N TYR A 183 -2.45 9.86 -10.34
CA TYR A 183 -3.52 8.92 -10.05
C TYR A 183 -3.60 8.60 -8.55
N PHE A 184 -2.46 8.30 -7.94
CA PHE A 184 -2.39 8.00 -6.52
C PHE A 184 -2.84 9.18 -5.65
N LYS A 185 -2.42 10.41 -5.97
CA LYS A 185 -2.71 11.59 -5.16
C LYS A 185 -4.12 12.15 -5.40
N THR A 186 -4.53 12.30 -6.66
CA THR A 186 -5.77 13.03 -7.01
C THR A 186 -6.94 12.09 -7.26
N THR A 187 -6.70 10.98 -7.97
CA THR A 187 -7.79 10.08 -8.37
C THR A 187 -8.24 9.22 -7.19
N LEU A 188 -7.30 8.61 -6.47
CA LEU A 188 -7.64 7.79 -5.31
C LEU A 188 -8.15 8.61 -4.11
N ASP A 189 -7.82 9.91 -4.01
CA ASP A 189 -8.36 10.79 -2.96
C ASP A 189 -9.89 10.93 -3.03
N ASN A 190 -10.45 10.81 -4.24
CA ASN A 190 -11.88 10.90 -4.52
C ASN A 190 -12.53 9.53 -4.75
N ALA A 191 -11.74 8.44 -4.76
CA ALA A 191 -12.26 7.09 -4.96
C ALA A 191 -12.89 6.55 -3.68
N ARG A 192 -14.14 6.09 -3.78
CA ARG A 192 -14.91 5.58 -2.64
C ARG A 192 -14.19 4.42 -1.95
N GLY A 193 -14.10 4.48 -0.62
CA GLY A 193 -13.58 3.39 0.23
C GLY A 193 -12.06 3.29 0.31
N TRP A 194 -11.31 4.08 -0.47
CA TRP A 194 -9.86 4.13 -0.36
C TRP A 194 -9.44 4.93 0.89
N GLU A 195 -8.57 4.33 1.68
CA GLU A 195 -7.92 4.94 2.83
C GLU A 195 -7.10 6.17 2.39
N LYS A 196 -6.89 7.11 3.32
CA LYS A 196 -5.94 8.21 3.11
C LYS A 196 -4.53 7.65 2.90
N ALA A 197 -3.70 8.43 2.21
CA ALA A 197 -2.31 8.06 1.97
C ALA A 197 -1.57 7.93 3.30
N ARG A 198 -0.83 6.84 3.43
CA ARG A 198 0.05 6.56 4.56
C ARG A 198 1.48 6.53 4.05
N THR A 199 2.39 7.12 4.80
CA THR A 199 3.82 6.92 4.56
C THR A 199 4.12 5.43 4.69
N TYR A 200 4.87 4.91 3.72
CA TYR A 200 5.28 3.52 3.75
C TYR A 200 6.42 3.34 4.74
#